data_AF-A0A9E1KSY1-F1
#
_entry.id   AF-A0A9E1KSY1-F1
#
_cell.length_a   1.000
_cell.length_b   1.000
_cell.length_c   1.000
_cell.angle_alpha   90.00
_cell.angle_beta   90.00
_cell.angle_gamma   90.00
#
_symmetry.space_group_name_H-M   'P 1'
#
loop_
_entity.id
_entity.type
_entity.pdbx_description
1 polymer ?
#
loop_
_entity_poly.entity_id
_entity_poly.type
_entity_poly.pdbx_seq_one_letter_code
_entity_poly.pdbx_strand_id
1 'polypeptide(L)'
;YKNAGGRVTVGSDAGFIYKLYGFAYVRELELLQEAGFHPLEVLQSATLNGAELLGMDREIGSVELGKKADLVILDENPLANFKLLYGTGHRYLNSETGVVERTRGVVYTIVDGIVYDAEQLRSDVRALVAAQKAAEAGASMPPQTR
;
A
#
# COMPACT_ATOMS: atom_id res chain seq x y z
N TYR A 1 13.22 22.77 -0.14
CA TYR A 1 12.68 22.40 -1.46
C TYR A 1 11.20 22.74 -1.61
N LYS A 2 10.26 22.14 -0.85
CA LYS A 2 8.82 22.46 -1.00
C LYS A 2 8.50 23.97 -0.82
N ASN A 3 8.97 24.58 0.26
CA ASN A 3 8.72 26.01 0.56
C ASN A 3 9.45 26.98 -0.40
N ALA A 4 10.30 26.45 -1.27
CA ALA A 4 11.00 27.21 -2.31
C ALA A 4 10.40 26.96 -3.71
N GLY A 5 9.23 26.32 -3.80
CA GLY A 5 8.54 26.02 -5.07
C GLY A 5 8.96 24.72 -5.76
N GLY A 6 9.81 23.91 -5.12
CA GLY A 6 10.22 22.61 -5.66
C GLY A 6 9.13 21.55 -5.52
N ARG A 7 8.86 20.81 -6.60
CA ARG A 7 7.97 19.64 -6.59
C ARG A 7 8.68 18.45 -5.95
N VAL A 8 7.96 17.72 -5.10
CA VAL A 8 8.46 16.52 -4.40
C VAL A 8 7.53 15.36 -4.72
N THR A 9 8.12 14.19 -4.96
CA THR A 9 7.43 12.93 -5.20
C THR A 9 7.83 11.90 -4.15
N VAL A 10 7.03 10.84 -4.04
CA VAL A 10 7.29 9.73 -3.11
C VAL A 10 7.98 8.59 -3.87
N GLY A 11 9.04 8.03 -3.29
CA GLY A 11 9.71 6.86 -3.84
C GLY A 11 10.41 6.10 -2.72
N SER A 12 10.06 4.83 -2.55
CA SER A 12 10.63 4.03 -1.47
C SER A 12 11.97 3.39 -1.81
N ASP A 13 12.35 3.28 -3.09
CA ASP A 13 13.53 2.52 -3.52
C ASP A 13 13.49 1.06 -3.00
N ALA A 14 12.30 0.45 -3.10
CA ALA A 14 12.05 -0.91 -2.64
C ALA A 14 12.90 -1.93 -3.42
N GLY A 15 13.39 -2.96 -2.72
CA GLY A 15 14.37 -3.90 -3.27
C GLY A 15 15.82 -3.60 -2.85
N PHE A 16 16.08 -2.41 -2.30
CA PHE A 16 17.34 -2.12 -1.58
C PHE A 16 17.30 -2.69 -0.14
N ILE A 17 18.45 -2.70 0.55
CA ILE A 17 18.66 -3.39 1.83
C ILE A 17 17.56 -3.00 2.84
N TYR A 18 16.82 -4.01 3.32
CA TYR A 18 15.70 -3.92 4.28
C TYR A 18 14.43 -3.18 3.82
N LYS A 19 14.29 -2.85 2.54
CA LYS A 19 13.09 -2.18 2.00
C LYS A 19 12.14 -3.14 1.29
N LEU A 20 11.05 -3.49 1.97
CA LEU A 20 10.03 -4.40 1.46
C LEU A 20 9.01 -3.67 0.56
N TYR A 21 8.69 -4.28 -0.59
CA TYR A 21 7.69 -3.77 -1.54
C TYR A 21 6.34 -3.53 -0.87
N GLY A 22 5.67 -2.45 -1.26
CA GLY A 22 4.41 -1.99 -0.67
C GLY A 22 4.59 -1.35 0.71
N PHE A 23 5.11 -2.08 1.69
CA PHE A 23 5.24 -1.60 3.07
C PHE A 23 6.17 -0.38 3.21
N ALA A 24 7.32 -0.41 2.53
CA ALA A 24 8.25 0.72 2.54
C ALA A 24 7.66 1.98 1.88
N TYR A 25 6.69 1.83 0.97
CA TYR A 25 6.03 2.97 0.34
C TYR A 25 5.14 3.71 1.32
N VAL A 26 4.36 2.99 2.14
CA VAL A 26 3.55 3.60 3.21
C VAL A 26 4.45 4.29 4.23
N ARG A 27 5.60 3.67 4.58
CA ARG A 27 6.58 4.30 5.47
C ARG A 27 7.13 5.60 4.91
N GLU A 28 7.36 5.70 3.61
CA GLU A 28 7.85 6.92 2.97
C GLU A 28 6.83 8.08 3.10
N LEU A 29 5.53 7.78 3.03
CA LEU A 29 4.47 8.78 3.28
C LEU A 29 4.55 9.32 4.72
N GLU A 30 4.73 8.43 5.70
CA GLU A 30 4.93 8.83 7.10
C GLU A 30 6.20 9.68 7.26
N LEU A 31 7.29 9.35 6.58
CA LEU A 31 8.54 10.11 6.63
C LEU A 31 8.40 11.50 6.01
N LEU A 32 7.65 11.67 4.92
CA LEU A 32 7.35 13.01 4.40
C LEU A 32 6.51 13.82 5.40
N GLN A 33 5.54 13.19 6.06
CA GLN A 33 4.78 13.85 7.11
C GLN A 33 5.67 14.27 8.28
N GLU A 34 6.56 13.38 8.75
CA GLU A 34 7.58 13.66 9.77
C GLU A 34 8.52 14.80 9.33
N ALA A 35 8.80 14.92 8.03
CA ALA A 35 9.59 16.02 7.44
C ALA A 35 8.82 17.35 7.33
N GLY A 36 7.58 17.43 7.80
CA GLY A 36 6.77 18.66 7.86
C GLY A 36 5.88 18.89 6.64
N PHE A 37 5.56 17.84 5.87
CA PHE A 37 4.52 17.91 4.85
C PHE A 37 3.14 17.78 5.49
N HIS A 38 2.20 18.62 5.05
CA HIS A 38 0.80 18.45 5.40
C HIS A 38 0.30 17.12 4.78
N PRO A 39 -0.57 16.34 5.44
CA PRO A 39 -1.01 15.04 4.91
C PRO A 39 -1.56 15.10 3.47
N LEU A 40 -2.22 16.21 3.13
CA LEU A 40 -2.70 16.44 1.76
C LEU A 40 -1.56 16.61 0.74
N GLU A 41 -0.48 17.29 1.11
CA GLU A 41 0.71 17.44 0.25
C GLU A 41 1.43 16.10 0.08
N VAL A 42 1.44 15.25 1.12
CA VAL A 42 1.98 13.89 1.04
C VAL A 42 1.18 13.07 0.03
N LEU A 43 -0.15 13.12 0.08
CA LEU A 43 -0.99 12.43 -0.92
C LEU A 43 -0.78 12.97 -2.33
N GLN A 44 -0.69 14.29 -2.51
CA GLN A 44 -0.36 14.88 -3.82
C GLN A 44 1.02 14.44 -4.33
N SER A 45 2.00 14.33 -3.43
CA SER A 45 3.35 13.84 -3.74
C SER A 45 3.34 12.37 -4.16
N ALA A 46 2.43 11.58 -3.59
CA ALA A 46 2.27 10.16 -3.88
C ALA A 46 1.44 9.86 -5.15
N THR A 47 0.68 10.83 -5.66
CA THR A 47 -0.24 10.66 -6.79
C THR A 47 0.09 11.62 -7.93
N LEU A 48 -0.48 12.84 -7.91
CA LEU A 48 -0.42 13.79 -9.01
C LEU A 48 1.02 14.22 -9.34
N ASN A 49 1.84 14.56 -8.35
CA ASN A 49 3.22 14.99 -8.61
C ASN A 49 4.04 13.87 -9.26
N GLY A 50 3.78 12.61 -8.90
CA GLY A 50 4.39 11.44 -9.52
C GLY A 50 3.97 11.29 -10.97
N ALA A 51 2.67 11.42 -11.25
CA ALA A 51 2.15 11.40 -12.61
C ALA A 51 2.72 12.52 -13.47
N GLU A 52 2.80 13.75 -12.95
CA GLU A 52 3.41 14.89 -13.64
C GLU A 52 4.91 14.67 -13.90
N LEU A 53 5.64 14.11 -12.94
CA LEU A 53 7.07 13.79 -13.10
C LEU A 53 7.31 12.77 -14.23
N LEU A 54 6.39 11.82 -14.38
CA LEU A 54 6.45 10.79 -15.43
C LEU A 54 5.82 11.23 -16.76
N GLY A 55 5.23 12.43 -16.83
CA GLY A 55 4.52 12.92 -18.01
C GLY A 55 3.19 12.20 -18.29
N MET A 56 2.58 11.61 -17.25
CA MET A 56 1.36 10.81 -17.31
C MET A 56 0.17 11.49 -16.62
N ASP A 57 0.28 12.78 -16.26
CA ASP A 57 -0.75 13.55 -15.56
C ASP A 57 -2.08 13.67 -16.33
N ARG A 58 -2.05 13.46 -17.66
CA ARG A 58 -3.26 13.39 -18.50
C ARG A 58 -3.98 12.04 -18.41
N GLU A 59 -3.30 11.01 -17.92
CA GLU A 59 -3.81 9.64 -17.88
C GLU A 59 -4.13 9.19 -16.46
N ILE A 60 -3.32 9.60 -15.46
CA ILE A 60 -3.40 9.12 -14.07
C ILE A 60 -3.07 10.24 -13.06
N GLY A 61 -3.17 9.93 -11.77
CA GLY A 61 -2.69 10.79 -10.68
C GLY A 61 -3.75 11.70 -10.05
N SER A 62 -4.93 11.83 -10.65
CA SER A 62 -6.10 12.50 -10.04
C SER A 62 -7.43 11.89 -10.49
N VAL A 63 -8.49 12.17 -9.75
CA VAL A 63 -9.85 11.70 -10.07
C VAL A 63 -10.55 12.74 -10.95
N GLU A 64 -10.37 12.60 -12.26
CA GLU A 64 -10.92 13.50 -13.28
C GLU A 64 -11.49 12.71 -14.45
N LEU A 65 -12.50 13.28 -15.13
CA LEU A 65 -13.09 12.66 -16.31
C LEU A 65 -12.04 12.52 -17.43
N GLY A 66 -12.03 11.36 -18.09
CA GLY A 66 -11.10 11.06 -19.18
C GLY A 66 -9.78 10.40 -18.76
N LYS A 67 -9.48 10.34 -17.45
CA LYS A 67 -8.33 9.60 -16.90
C LYS A 67 -8.65 8.13 -16.68
N LYS A 68 -7.62 7.30 -16.58
CA LYS A 68 -7.73 5.89 -16.20
C LYS A 68 -8.25 5.76 -14.78
N ALA A 69 -9.01 4.69 -14.53
CA ALA A 69 -9.55 4.40 -13.21
C ALA A 69 -8.50 3.69 -12.33
N ASP A 70 -7.48 4.44 -11.95
CA ASP A 70 -6.43 4.01 -11.01
C ASP A 70 -6.75 4.54 -9.61
N LEU A 71 -7.38 3.70 -8.78
CA LEU A 71 -7.98 4.10 -7.51
C LEU A 71 -7.58 3.16 -6.38
N VAL A 72 -7.42 3.72 -5.17
CA VAL A 72 -7.30 2.97 -3.92
C VAL A 72 -8.50 3.30 -3.05
N ILE A 73 -9.26 2.28 -2.65
CA ILE A 73 -10.48 2.43 -1.87
C ILE A 73 -10.21 2.02 -0.42
N LEU A 74 -10.58 2.90 0.50
CA LEU A 74 -10.41 2.77 1.95
C LEU A 74 -11.76 2.91 2.64
N ASP A 75 -11.91 2.29 3.80
CA ASP A 75 -13.05 2.47 4.71
C ASP A 75 -12.89 3.68 5.64
N GLU A 76 -11.66 4.18 5.79
CA GLU A 76 -11.30 5.26 6.68
C GLU A 76 -10.53 6.38 5.96
N ASN A 77 -10.49 7.57 6.57
CA ASN A 77 -9.84 8.74 5.98
C ASN A 77 -8.29 8.64 6.09
N PRO A 78 -7.55 8.49 4.97
CA PRO A 78 -6.09 8.34 5.00
C PRO A 78 -5.35 9.59 5.48
N LEU A 79 -6.00 10.77 5.46
CA LEU A 79 -5.39 12.01 5.97
C LEU A 79 -5.20 11.98 7.49
N ALA A 80 -5.97 11.14 8.20
CA ALA A 80 -5.83 10.95 9.64
C ALA A 80 -4.63 10.05 9.98
N ASN A 81 -4.36 9.04 9.15
CA ASN A 81 -3.30 8.06 9.39
C ASN A 81 -2.93 7.28 8.11
N PHE A 82 -1.70 7.42 7.62
CA PHE A 82 -1.27 6.69 6.42
C PHE A 82 -1.15 5.18 6.61
N LYS A 83 -1.09 4.68 7.85
CA LYS A 83 -1.08 3.23 8.13
C LYS A 83 -2.37 2.53 7.68
N LEU A 84 -3.43 3.28 7.38
CA LEU A 84 -4.64 2.75 6.75
C LEU A 84 -4.38 2.20 5.34
N LEU A 85 -3.29 2.61 4.69
CA LEU A 85 -2.88 2.10 3.37
C LEU A 85 -2.26 0.70 3.43
N TYR A 86 -2.03 0.14 4.62
CA TYR A 86 -1.63 -1.27 4.72
C TYR A 86 -2.82 -2.17 4.39
N GLY A 87 -2.63 -3.09 3.44
CA GLY A 87 -3.66 -4.08 3.10
C GLY A 87 -4.02 -5.02 4.26
N THR A 88 -3.23 -5.10 5.34
CA THR A 88 -3.59 -5.85 6.54
C THR A 88 -4.30 -5.01 7.61
N GLY A 89 -4.55 -3.74 7.32
CA GLY A 89 -5.01 -2.76 8.29
C GLY A 89 -3.98 -2.38 9.35
N HIS A 90 -4.38 -1.46 10.21
CA HIS A 90 -3.61 -0.92 11.32
C HIS A 90 -4.28 -1.24 12.66
N ARG A 91 -3.49 -1.57 13.69
CA ARG A 91 -4.01 -1.81 15.04
C ARG A 91 -4.06 -0.50 15.81
N TYR A 92 -5.19 -0.22 16.45
CA TYR A 92 -5.37 0.95 17.30
C TYR A 92 -6.04 0.55 18.62
N LEU A 93 -5.84 1.36 19.66
CA LEU A 93 -6.56 1.20 20.93
C LEU A 93 -7.88 1.94 20.82
N ASN A 94 -9.00 1.21 20.89
CA ASN A 94 -10.31 1.83 20.98
C ASN A 94 -10.46 2.43 22.39
N SER A 95 -10.61 3.75 22.47
CA SER A 95 -10.67 4.47 23.75
C SER A 95 -11.96 4.24 24.53
N GLU A 96 -13.04 3.81 23.86
CA GLU A 96 -14.33 3.52 24.48
C GLU A 96 -14.36 2.11 25.09
N THR A 97 -13.83 1.13 24.36
CA THR A 97 -13.83 -0.27 24.79
C THR A 97 -12.59 -0.67 25.57
N GLY A 98 -11.49 0.10 25.44
CA GLY A 98 -10.18 -0.23 26.00
C GLY A 98 -9.50 -1.42 25.31
N VAL A 99 -10.02 -1.89 24.17
CA VAL A 99 -9.53 -3.06 23.45
C VAL A 99 -8.73 -2.63 22.22
N VAL A 100 -7.67 -3.39 21.90
CA VAL A 100 -6.92 -3.18 20.66
C VAL A 100 -7.71 -3.79 19.49
N GLU A 101 -8.20 -2.93 18.62
CA GLU A 101 -8.92 -3.28 17.40
C GLU A 101 -8.00 -3.11 16.18
N ARG A 102 -8.47 -3.53 15.01
CA ARG A 102 -7.74 -3.42 13.74
C ARG A 102 -8.66 -2.91 12.65
N THR A 103 -8.18 -1.90 11.93
CA THR A 103 -8.85 -1.36 10.75
C THR A 103 -8.84 -2.36 9.60
N ARG A 104 -9.71 -2.21 8.60
CA ARG A 104 -9.67 -3.10 7.42
C ARG A 104 -8.48 -2.76 6.52
N GLY A 105 -8.17 -1.47 6.40
CA GLY A 105 -7.12 -0.95 5.53
C GLY A 105 -7.61 -0.81 4.08
N VAL A 106 -6.72 -1.07 3.11
CA VAL A 106 -7.12 -1.08 1.68
C VAL A 106 -8.18 -2.15 1.44
N VAL A 107 -9.34 -1.73 0.94
CA VAL A 107 -10.48 -2.59 0.59
C VAL A 107 -10.36 -3.05 -0.86
N TYR A 108 -10.21 -2.09 -1.77
CA TYR A 108 -10.02 -2.36 -3.19
C TYR A 108 -8.83 -1.56 -3.74
N THR A 109 -8.14 -2.16 -4.70
CA THR A 109 -7.27 -1.44 -5.61
C THR A 109 -7.86 -1.61 -7.00
N ILE A 110 -8.01 -0.51 -7.73
CA ILE A 110 -8.53 -0.51 -9.10
C ILE A 110 -7.39 -0.02 -9.98
N VAL A 111 -7.06 -0.77 -11.02
CA VAL A 111 -6.04 -0.40 -11.99
C VAL A 111 -6.64 -0.54 -13.38
N ASP A 112 -6.68 0.56 -14.13
CA ASP A 112 -7.31 0.64 -15.45
C ASP A 112 -8.75 0.08 -15.47
N GLY A 113 -9.49 0.29 -14.37
CA GLY A 113 -10.85 -0.21 -14.19
C GLY A 113 -10.96 -1.68 -13.74
N ILE A 114 -9.85 -2.42 -13.64
CA ILE A 114 -9.83 -3.78 -13.11
C ILE A 114 -9.83 -3.73 -11.58
N VAL A 115 -10.82 -4.35 -10.96
CA VAL A 115 -10.99 -4.34 -9.49
C VAL A 115 -10.25 -5.51 -8.86
N TYR A 116 -9.37 -5.19 -7.91
CA TYR A 116 -8.68 -6.14 -7.06
C TYR A 116 -9.21 -6.02 -5.63
N ASP A 117 -9.84 -7.09 -5.15
CA ASP A 117 -10.27 -7.21 -3.76
C ASP A 117 -9.09 -7.61 -2.87
N ALA A 118 -8.75 -6.75 -1.92
CA ALA A 118 -7.59 -6.95 -1.06
C ALA A 118 -7.76 -8.17 -0.13
N GLU A 119 -8.98 -8.48 0.30
CA GLU A 119 -9.28 -9.64 1.15
C GLU A 119 -9.14 -10.94 0.38
N GLN A 120 -9.66 -10.98 -0.85
CA GLN A 120 -9.48 -12.10 -1.75
C GLN A 120 -7.98 -12.33 -2.03
N LEU A 121 -7.23 -11.29 -2.39
CA LEU A 121 -5.79 -11.39 -2.66
C LEU A 121 -5.01 -11.98 -1.46
N ARG A 122 -5.33 -11.56 -0.23
CA ARG A 122 -4.70 -12.11 0.98
C ARG A 122 -5.05 -13.58 1.20
N SER A 123 -6.29 -13.97 0.89
CA SER A 123 -6.74 -15.37 0.94
C SER A 123 -5.97 -16.24 -0.06
N ASP A 124 -5.84 -15.75 -1.30
CA ASP A 124 -5.13 -16.44 -2.38
C ASP A 124 -3.65 -16.61 -2.04
N VAL A 125 -2.99 -15.56 -1.54
CA VAL A 125 -1.59 -15.64 -1.08
C VAL A 125 -1.44 -16.65 0.05
N ARG A 126 -2.39 -16.71 1.00
CA ARG A 126 -2.35 -17.72 2.08
C ARG A 126 -2.44 -19.14 1.53
N ALA A 127 -3.32 -19.37 0.56
CA ALA A 127 -3.46 -20.67 -0.09
C ALA A 127 -2.18 -21.06 -0.85
N LEU A 128 -1.58 -20.13 -1.59
CA LEU A 128 -0.31 -20.33 -2.30
C LEU A 128 0.83 -20.70 -1.35
N VAL A 129 0.98 -19.94 -0.26
CA VAL A 129 2.01 -20.21 0.76
C VAL A 129 1.78 -21.57 1.44
N ALA A 130 0.52 -21.93 1.74
CA ALA A 130 0.19 -23.23 2.33
C ALA A 130 0.52 -24.39 1.37
N ALA A 131 0.16 -24.25 0.09
CA ALA A 131 0.47 -25.24 -0.93
C ALA A 131 1.99 -25.42 -1.10
N GLN A 132 2.75 -24.32 -1.15
CA GLN A 132 4.21 -24.37 -1.26
C GLN A 132 4.86 -25.06 -0.05
N LYS A 133 4.43 -24.72 1.17
CA LYS A 133 4.93 -25.38 2.40
C LYS A 133 4.65 -26.88 2.40
N ALA A 134 3.48 -27.31 1.91
CA ALA A 134 3.13 -28.72 1.80
C ALA A 134 4.00 -29.45 0.77
N ALA A 135 4.28 -28.82 -0.38
CA ALA A 135 5.15 -29.37 -1.42
C ALA A 135 6.59 -29.55 -0.90
N GLU A 136 7.12 -28.56 -0.18
CA GLU A 136 8.46 -28.64 0.42
C GLU A 136 8.56 -29.72 1.51
N ALA A 137 7.54 -29.85 2.36
CA ALA A 137 7.48 -30.91 3.37
C ALA A 137 7.49 -32.32 2.73
N GLY A 138 6.71 -32.53 1.67
CA GLY A 138 6.68 -33.78 0.91
C GLY A 138 8.01 -34.13 0.22
N ALA A 139 8.75 -33.12 -0.26
CA ALA A 139 10.06 -33.31 -0.90
C ALA A 139 11.18 -33.66 0.09
N SER A 140 10.99 -33.36 1.39
CA SER A 140 12.00 -33.59 2.44
C SER A 140 11.98 -34.99 3.07
N MET A 141 11.04 -35.87 2.73
CA MET A 141 11.00 -37.25 3.25
C MET A 141 12.09 -38.09 2.57
N PRO A 142 13.10 -38.63 3.30
CA PRO A 142 14.10 -39.51 2.72
C PRO A 142 13.45 -40.79 2.15
N PRO A 143 14.02 -41.40 1.08
CA PRO A 143 13.47 -42.61 0.50
C PRO A 143 13.46 -43.72 1.55
N GLN A 144 12.27 -44.27 1.82
CA GLN A 144 12.14 -45.44 2.69
C GLN A 144 12.73 -46.65 1.96
N THR A 145 13.97 -47.00 2.30
CA THR A 145 14.60 -48.27 1.90
C THR A 145 13.83 -49.43 2.55
N ARG A 146 13.32 -50.32 1.69
CA ARG A 146 12.76 -51.62 2.06
C ARG A 146 13.83 -52.59 2.53
#